data_AF-A0A662RIS3-F1
#
_entry.id   AF-A0A662RIS3-F1
#
_cell.length_a   1.000
_cell.length_b   1.000
_cell.length_c   1.000
_cell.angle_alpha   90.00
_cell.angle_beta   90.00
_cell.angle_gamma   90.00
#
_symmetry.space_group_name_H-M   'P 1'
#
loop_
_entity.id
_entity.type
_entity.pdbx_description
1 polymer ?
#
loop_
_entity_poly.entity_id
_entity_poly.type
_entity_poly.pdbx_seq_one_letter_code
_entity_poly.pdbx_strand_id
1 'polypeptide(L)'
;IVSVLSYVDAPQRAKFFEDLGADVITVDTNVNRHFELLRAIVKAVDCDVRVIVNEGCLYRCPFRYFHYNLASHLSSLNQPRAPLFAPDFYFDKCINIRLRDPVQIIKSAWIRPEDIKEYEAIGIKSFKLSGRTKTVNWIIDCMRLYSHRKFKGNLLEILDCPQMLRYMFYIENEKLEGCIEHWKSCKKICDECGYCDALTKEALTYLE
;
A
#
# COMPACT_ATOMS: atom_id res chain seq x y z
N ILE A 1 -17.03 9.76 -3.49
CA ILE A 1 -15.82 8.91 -3.26
C ILE A 1 -14.78 9.69 -2.45
N VAL A 2 -14.37 9.15 -1.30
CA VAL A 2 -13.28 9.68 -0.46
C VAL A 2 -11.95 9.04 -0.86
N SER A 3 -10.91 9.87 -0.95
CA SER A 3 -9.55 9.46 -1.31
C SER A 3 -8.82 8.80 -0.14
N VAL A 4 -7.88 7.90 -0.44
CA VAL A 4 -6.91 7.36 0.53
C VAL A 4 -6.15 8.48 1.26
N LEU A 5 -5.96 9.62 0.59
CA LEU A 5 -5.27 10.80 1.12
C LEU A 5 -6.13 11.66 2.05
N SER A 6 -7.35 11.21 2.37
CA SER A 6 -8.13 11.71 3.50
C SER A 6 -7.81 10.97 4.80
N TYR A 7 -6.90 9.99 4.77
CA TYR A 7 -6.33 9.30 5.93
C TYR A 7 -7.39 8.65 6.85
N VAL A 8 -8.43 8.06 6.25
CA VAL A 8 -9.48 7.37 7.00
C VAL A 8 -8.93 6.06 7.54
N ASP A 9 -8.60 6.05 8.84
CA ASP A 9 -7.98 4.94 9.55
C ASP A 9 -8.79 4.51 10.80
N ALA A 10 -10.01 5.02 10.98
CA ALA A 10 -10.85 4.72 12.13
C ALA A 10 -12.34 4.76 11.79
N PRO A 11 -13.20 4.00 12.50
CA PRO A 11 -14.66 4.02 12.30
C PRO A 11 -15.27 5.41 12.41
N GLN A 12 -14.79 6.24 13.35
CA GLN A 12 -15.28 7.60 13.58
C GLN A 12 -15.00 8.50 12.38
N ARG A 13 -13.81 8.37 11.77
CA ARG A 13 -13.47 9.10 10.54
C ARG A 13 -14.29 8.62 9.36
N ALA A 14 -14.56 7.32 9.27
CA ALA A 14 -15.39 6.76 8.21
C ALA A 14 -16.82 7.31 8.29
N LYS A 15 -17.45 7.25 9.46
CA LYS A 15 -18.78 7.83 9.71
C LYS A 15 -18.87 9.31 9.36
N PHE A 16 -17.88 10.09 9.78
CA PHE A 16 -17.82 11.52 9.43
C PHE A 16 -17.92 11.76 7.92
N PHE A 17 -17.23 10.98 7.10
CA PHE A 17 -17.32 11.14 5.65
C PHE A 17 -18.61 10.58 5.04
N GLU A 18 -19.16 9.52 5.61
CA GLU A 18 -20.47 8.99 5.22
C GLU A 18 -21.59 10.01 5.50
N ASP A 19 -21.59 10.65 6.67
CA ASP A 19 -22.55 11.69 7.05
C ASP A 19 -22.50 12.91 6.10
N LEU A 20 -21.34 13.13 5.45
CA LEU A 20 -21.17 14.14 4.39
C LEU A 20 -21.66 13.68 3.00
N GLY A 21 -22.13 12.44 2.87
CA GLY A 21 -22.66 11.87 1.63
C GLY A 21 -21.64 11.08 0.80
N ALA A 22 -20.63 10.45 1.41
CA ALA A 22 -19.69 9.61 0.66
C ALA A 22 -20.29 8.26 0.23
N ASP A 23 -20.33 7.97 -1.08
CA ASP A 23 -20.76 6.65 -1.57
C ASP A 23 -19.69 5.55 -1.41
N VAL A 24 -18.42 5.95 -1.38
CA VAL A 24 -17.28 5.04 -1.28
C VAL A 24 -16.18 5.70 -0.47
N ILE A 25 -15.61 4.97 0.49
CA ILE A 25 -14.48 5.40 1.30
C ILE A 25 -13.26 4.55 0.99
N THR A 26 -12.20 5.18 0.44
CA THR A 26 -10.90 4.51 0.32
C THR A 26 -10.12 4.71 1.62
N VAL A 27 -9.97 3.65 2.41
CA VAL A 27 -9.27 3.71 3.71
C VAL A 27 -7.76 3.88 3.55
N ASP A 28 -7.10 4.41 4.57
CA ASP A 28 -5.65 4.60 4.58
C ASP A 28 -4.91 3.26 4.47
N THR A 29 -3.86 3.20 3.65
CA THR A 29 -3.10 1.97 3.43
C THR A 29 -2.42 1.44 4.68
N ASN A 30 -2.11 2.29 5.67
CA ASN A 30 -1.54 1.83 6.95
C ASN A 30 -2.47 0.90 7.73
N VAL A 31 -3.79 0.92 7.47
CA VAL A 31 -4.74 0.01 8.12
C VAL A 31 -4.99 -1.27 7.34
N ASN A 32 -4.40 -1.45 6.15
CA ASN A 32 -4.59 -2.65 5.33
C ASN A 32 -4.26 -3.96 6.07
N ARG A 33 -3.35 -3.95 7.05
CA ARG A 33 -2.99 -5.14 7.85
C ARG A 33 -3.59 -5.13 9.27
N HIS A 34 -4.58 -4.27 9.53
CA HIS A 34 -5.30 -4.16 10.81
C HIS A 34 -6.73 -4.70 10.64
N PHE A 35 -6.88 -6.02 10.59
CA PHE A 35 -8.15 -6.65 10.21
C PHE A 35 -9.31 -6.38 11.18
N GLU A 36 -9.03 -6.26 12.48
CA GLU A 36 -10.05 -5.87 13.46
C GLU A 36 -10.57 -4.46 13.20
N LEU A 37 -9.67 -3.54 12.89
CA LEU A 37 -9.99 -2.15 12.58
C LEU A 37 -10.73 -2.03 11.25
N LEU A 38 -10.30 -2.75 10.21
CA LEU A 38 -11.01 -2.81 8.93
C LEU A 38 -12.43 -3.36 9.10
N ARG A 39 -12.62 -4.44 9.87
CA ARG A 39 -13.95 -4.96 10.21
C ARG A 39 -14.79 -3.93 10.94
N ALA A 40 -14.19 -3.19 11.89
CA ALA A 40 -14.89 -2.15 12.62
C ALA A 40 -15.31 -1.00 11.71
N ILE A 41 -14.48 -0.61 10.73
CA ILE A 41 -14.81 0.41 9.74
C ILE A 41 -15.96 -0.07 8.85
N VAL A 42 -15.86 -1.28 8.27
CA VAL A 42 -16.92 -1.85 7.41
C VAL A 42 -18.25 -1.97 8.15
N LYS A 43 -18.26 -2.31 9.44
CA LYS A 43 -19.49 -2.37 10.25
C LYS A 43 -20.05 -1.01 10.64
N ALA A 44 -19.24 0.04 10.59
CA ALA A 44 -19.62 1.36 11.07
C ALA A 44 -20.29 2.23 10.00
N VAL A 45 -20.19 1.84 8.73
CA VAL A 45 -20.72 2.60 7.58
C VAL A 45 -21.53 1.68 6.69
N ASP A 46 -22.54 2.23 6.02
CA ASP A 46 -23.36 1.56 5.01
C ASP A 46 -22.77 1.73 3.59
N CYS A 47 -21.94 2.76 3.36
CA CYS A 47 -21.25 2.99 2.11
C CYS A 47 -20.12 1.99 1.81
N ASP A 48 -19.68 1.93 0.55
CA ASP A 48 -18.66 0.97 0.12
C ASP A 48 -17.28 1.31 0.70
N VAL A 49 -16.65 0.34 1.37
CA VAL A 49 -15.26 0.45 1.81
C VAL A 49 -14.32 -0.12 0.74
N ARG A 50 -13.28 0.64 0.41
CA ARG A 50 -12.28 0.32 -0.62
C ARG A 50 -10.87 0.36 -0.05
N VAL A 51 -10.01 -0.57 -0.47
CA VAL A 51 -8.58 -0.58 -0.14
C VAL A 51 -7.71 -0.39 -1.38
N ILE A 52 -6.51 0.18 -1.19
CA ILE A 52 -5.47 0.18 -2.22
C ILE A 52 -4.53 -0.98 -1.97
N VAL A 53 -4.29 -1.79 -2.98
CA VAL A 53 -3.64 -3.10 -2.82
C VAL A 53 -2.13 -3.06 -3.04
N ASN A 54 -1.63 -2.26 -3.98
CA ASN A 54 -0.23 -2.28 -4.43
C ASN A 54 0.57 -0.99 -4.13
N GLU A 55 0.08 -0.15 -3.22
CA GLU A 55 0.85 0.98 -2.69
C GLU A 55 1.81 0.47 -1.61
N GLY A 56 3.13 0.66 -1.80
CA GLY A 56 4.19 0.21 -0.89
C GLY A 56 4.87 1.33 -0.11
N CYS A 57 4.11 2.34 0.34
CA CYS A 57 4.61 3.37 1.25
C CYS A 57 5.20 2.77 2.55
N LEU A 58 6.08 3.51 3.24
CA LEU A 58 6.57 3.07 4.56
C LEU A 58 5.37 2.89 5.49
N TYR A 59 5.37 1.81 6.27
CA TYR A 59 4.37 1.63 7.31
C TYR A 59 4.50 2.76 8.33
N ARG A 60 3.39 3.46 8.61
CA ARG A 60 3.32 4.65 9.48
C ARG A 60 4.36 5.71 9.09
N CYS A 61 4.56 5.91 7.77
CA CYS A 61 5.53 6.86 7.22
C CYS A 61 5.39 8.26 7.84
N PRO A 62 6.44 8.83 8.47
CA PRO A 62 6.39 10.18 9.04
C PRO A 62 6.26 11.26 7.96
N PHE A 63 6.66 10.95 6.72
CA PHE A 63 6.63 11.88 5.61
C PHE A 63 5.28 11.95 4.90
N ARG A 64 4.36 11.00 5.14
CA ARG A 64 3.16 10.80 4.28
C ARG A 64 2.36 12.09 4.07
N TYR A 65 2.03 12.80 5.14
CA TYR A 65 1.24 14.03 5.07
C TYR A 65 1.93 15.12 4.26
N PHE A 66 3.20 15.38 4.55
CA PHE A 66 3.97 16.43 3.88
C PHE A 66 4.29 16.08 2.42
N HIS A 67 4.54 14.80 2.15
CA HIS A 67 4.83 14.29 0.82
C HIS A 67 3.62 14.47 -0.10
N TYR A 68 2.43 14.04 0.33
CA TYR A 68 1.23 14.23 -0.47
C TYR A 68 0.74 15.67 -0.50
N ASN A 69 1.03 16.48 0.52
CA ASN A 69 0.80 17.92 0.46
C ASN A 69 1.68 18.55 -0.65
N LEU A 70 2.99 18.29 -0.66
CA LEU A 70 3.90 18.74 -1.71
C LEU A 70 3.42 18.27 -3.09
N ALA A 71 3.08 16.98 -3.23
CA ALA A 71 2.58 16.43 -4.49
C ALA A 71 1.29 17.12 -4.96
N SER A 72 0.38 17.47 -4.05
CA SER A 72 -0.86 18.19 -4.38
C SER A 72 -0.58 19.59 -4.96
N HIS A 73 0.40 20.32 -4.41
CA HIS A 73 0.82 21.62 -4.92
C HIS A 73 1.56 21.51 -6.26
N LEU A 74 2.46 20.52 -6.41
CA LEU A 74 3.20 20.29 -7.66
C LEU A 74 2.30 19.82 -8.81
N SER A 75 1.21 19.11 -8.49
CA SER A 75 0.23 18.62 -9.47
C SER A 75 -0.91 19.60 -9.76
N SER A 76 -0.94 20.76 -9.10
CA SER A 76 -2.01 21.75 -9.26
C SER A 76 -1.97 22.41 -10.63
N LEU A 77 -3.14 22.56 -11.24
CA LEU A 77 -3.34 23.17 -12.57
C LEU A 77 -2.86 24.63 -12.64
N ASN A 78 -2.70 25.29 -11.50
CA ASN A 78 -2.35 26.71 -11.41
C ASN A 78 -0.84 26.96 -11.24
N GLN A 79 0.00 25.94 -11.35
CA GLN A 79 1.46 26.11 -11.34
C GLN A 79 2.00 26.15 -12.78
N PRO A 80 2.96 27.05 -13.11
CA PRO A 80 3.77 26.85 -14.30
C PRO A 80 4.35 25.44 -14.22
N ARG A 81 4.37 24.70 -15.34
CA ARG A 81 4.87 23.31 -15.39
C ARG A 81 6.14 23.23 -14.53
N ALA A 82 6.04 22.59 -13.37
CA ALA A 82 7.19 22.40 -12.51
C ALA A 82 8.30 21.82 -13.39
N PRO A 83 9.56 22.25 -13.22
CA PRO A 83 10.66 21.65 -13.96
C PRO A 83 10.52 20.13 -13.82
N LEU A 84 10.75 19.39 -14.92
CA LEU A 84 10.54 17.94 -15.02
C LEU A 84 11.20 17.11 -13.88
N PHE A 85 12.08 17.75 -13.10
CA PHE A 85 12.91 17.24 -12.03
C PHE A 85 12.76 18.06 -10.74
N ALA A 86 11.56 18.46 -10.34
CA ALA A 86 11.37 19.01 -9.00
C ALA A 86 11.80 17.92 -7.98
N PRO A 87 12.86 18.16 -7.19
CA PRO A 87 13.38 17.14 -6.29
C PRO A 87 12.33 16.84 -5.22
N ASP A 88 11.88 15.60 -5.19
CA ASP A 88 10.97 15.11 -4.16
C ASP A 88 11.81 14.55 -3.01
N PHE A 89 12.18 15.45 -2.09
CA PHE A 89 12.97 15.11 -0.91
C PHE A 89 12.40 13.91 -0.15
N TYR A 90 11.07 13.82 -0.03
CA TYR A 90 10.42 12.75 0.71
C TYR A 90 10.54 11.41 -0.01
N PHE A 91 10.39 11.41 -1.33
CA PHE A 91 10.63 10.25 -2.16
C PHE A 91 12.08 9.77 -2.04
N ASP A 92 13.06 10.66 -2.21
CA ASP A 92 14.48 10.29 -2.12
C ASP A 92 14.85 9.70 -0.76
N LYS A 93 14.36 10.30 0.33
CA LYS A 93 14.53 9.75 1.69
C LYS A 93 13.84 8.40 1.86
N CYS A 94 12.64 8.25 1.32
CA CYS A 94 11.87 6.99 1.37
C CYS A 94 12.63 5.84 0.67
N ILE A 95 13.25 6.12 -0.48
CA ILE A 95 14.09 5.16 -1.20
C ILE A 95 15.39 4.88 -0.44
N ASN A 96 16.07 5.90 0.07
CA ASN A 96 17.30 5.72 0.85
C ASN A 96 17.10 4.83 2.09
N ILE A 97 15.97 4.98 2.79
CA ILE A 97 15.60 4.13 3.93
C ILE A 97 15.51 2.66 3.52
N ARG A 98 14.87 2.36 2.37
CA ARG A 98 14.73 0.97 1.88
C ARG A 98 16.01 0.35 1.38
N LEU A 99 16.89 1.15 0.79
CA LEU A 99 18.20 0.67 0.37
C LEU A 99 19.06 0.27 1.57
N ARG A 100 18.94 1.00 2.69
CA ARG A 100 19.62 0.69 3.95
C ARG A 100 18.96 -0.44 4.73
N ASP A 101 17.64 -0.49 4.71
CA ASP A 101 16.82 -1.48 5.41
C ASP A 101 15.69 -1.99 4.48
N PRO A 102 15.96 -3.06 3.70
CA PRO A 102 14.96 -3.64 2.80
C PRO A 102 13.76 -4.26 3.51
N VAL A 103 13.85 -4.54 4.83
CA VAL A 103 12.72 -5.05 5.63
C VAL A 103 11.55 -4.06 5.58
N GLN A 104 11.82 -2.78 5.37
CA GLN A 104 10.79 -1.75 5.20
C GLN A 104 9.85 -2.03 4.03
N ILE A 105 10.30 -2.74 2.99
CA ILE A 105 9.47 -3.15 1.85
C ILE A 105 8.46 -4.22 2.30
N ILE A 106 8.88 -5.18 3.12
CA ILE A 106 7.99 -6.22 3.65
C ILE A 106 7.04 -5.65 4.70
N LYS A 107 7.49 -4.68 5.52
CA LYS A 107 6.67 -3.97 6.52
C LYS A 107 5.57 -3.11 5.88
N SER A 108 5.79 -2.58 4.67
CA SER A 108 4.75 -1.85 3.90
C SER A 108 3.45 -2.63 3.79
N ALA A 109 2.32 -1.95 3.95
CA ALA A 109 1.01 -2.59 4.06
C ALA A 109 0.34 -2.85 2.69
N TRP A 110 1.11 -3.30 1.69
CA TRP A 110 0.57 -3.84 0.45
C TRP A 110 -0.15 -5.18 0.70
N ILE A 111 -0.97 -5.58 -0.27
CA ILE A 111 -1.83 -6.77 -0.27
C ILE A 111 -1.49 -7.58 -1.51
N ARG A 112 -1.16 -8.87 -1.38
CA ARG A 112 -0.88 -9.71 -2.56
C ARG A 112 -2.18 -10.06 -3.30
N PRO A 113 -2.12 -10.34 -4.61
CA PRO A 113 -3.27 -10.85 -5.36
C PRO A 113 -3.97 -12.05 -4.70
N GLU A 114 -3.21 -12.97 -4.10
CA GLU A 114 -3.70 -14.19 -3.45
C GLU A 114 -4.46 -13.92 -2.15
N ASP A 115 -4.12 -12.82 -1.47
CA ASP A 115 -4.64 -12.50 -0.14
C ASP A 115 -5.95 -11.69 -0.22
N ILE A 116 -6.40 -11.30 -1.41
CA ILE A 116 -7.63 -10.51 -1.62
C ILE A 116 -8.86 -11.19 -0.98
N LYS A 117 -8.93 -12.52 -1.04
CA LYS A 117 -10.00 -13.31 -0.42
C LYS A 117 -10.20 -13.02 1.07
N GLU A 118 -9.12 -12.69 1.79
CA GLU A 118 -9.17 -12.37 3.22
C GLU A 118 -9.88 -11.03 3.47
N TYR A 119 -9.77 -10.10 2.53
CA TYR A 119 -10.43 -8.79 2.59
C TYR A 119 -11.91 -8.90 2.16
N GLU A 120 -12.20 -9.73 1.16
CA GLU A 120 -13.57 -10.05 0.76
C GLU A 120 -14.35 -10.69 1.94
N ALA A 121 -13.69 -11.58 2.70
CA ALA A 121 -14.27 -12.23 3.88
C ALA A 121 -14.69 -11.26 4.99
N ILE A 122 -14.10 -10.06 5.05
CA ILE A 122 -14.49 -9.01 6.01
C ILE A 122 -15.44 -7.95 5.42
N GLY A 123 -15.93 -8.17 4.20
CA GLY A 123 -16.93 -7.31 3.54
C GLY A 123 -16.37 -6.28 2.56
N ILE A 124 -15.05 -6.25 2.31
CA ILE A 124 -14.44 -5.32 1.36
C ILE A 124 -14.51 -5.93 -0.04
N LYS A 125 -15.32 -5.32 -0.92
CA LYS A 125 -15.54 -5.79 -2.30
C LYS A 125 -14.87 -4.92 -3.36
N SER A 126 -14.37 -3.74 -2.97
CA SER A 126 -13.77 -2.78 -3.88
C SER A 126 -12.26 -2.67 -3.65
N PHE A 127 -11.48 -2.95 -4.69
CA PHE A 127 -10.03 -2.92 -4.66
C PHE A 127 -9.51 -1.93 -5.70
N LYS A 128 -8.56 -1.09 -5.31
CA LYS A 128 -7.96 -0.07 -6.18
C LYS A 128 -6.47 -0.32 -6.36
N LEU A 129 -6.01 -0.17 -7.60
CA LEU A 129 -4.59 -0.15 -7.93
C LEU A 129 -4.07 1.29 -7.87
N SER A 130 -2.89 1.45 -7.27
CA SER A 130 -2.03 2.62 -7.43
C SER A 130 -1.17 2.48 -8.69
N GLY A 131 -0.50 3.57 -9.08
CA GLY A 131 0.41 3.60 -10.24
C GLY A 131 -0.16 4.29 -11.46
N ARG A 132 -0.97 5.35 -11.27
CA ARG A 132 -1.49 6.19 -12.38
C ARG A 132 -0.38 6.73 -13.29
N THR A 133 0.83 6.91 -12.77
CA THR A 133 2.01 7.40 -13.50
C THR A 133 2.81 6.29 -14.20
N LYS A 134 2.41 5.03 -14.06
CA LYS A 134 3.05 3.88 -14.71
C LYS A 134 2.61 3.72 -16.15
N THR A 135 3.33 2.88 -16.90
CA THR A 135 2.96 2.57 -18.29
C THR A 135 1.62 1.83 -18.34
N VAL A 136 0.88 2.03 -19.44
CA VAL A 136 -0.43 1.38 -19.64
C VAL A 136 -0.31 -0.15 -19.56
N ASN A 137 0.74 -0.73 -20.14
CA ASN A 137 0.98 -2.18 -20.08
C ASN A 137 1.14 -2.66 -18.63
N TRP A 138 1.92 -1.95 -17.81
CA TRP A 138 2.08 -2.30 -16.40
C TRP A 138 0.74 -2.28 -15.65
N ILE A 139 -0.09 -1.28 -15.90
CA ILE A 139 -1.42 -1.16 -15.27
C ILE A 139 -2.31 -2.34 -15.68
N ILE A 140 -2.35 -2.67 -16.98
CA ILE A 140 -3.12 -3.80 -17.51
C ILE A 140 -2.64 -5.12 -16.90
N ASP A 141 -1.33 -5.31 -16.78
CA ASP A 141 -0.76 -6.53 -16.22
C ASP A 141 -1.07 -6.65 -14.73
N CYS A 142 -0.94 -5.57 -13.95
CA CYS A 142 -1.40 -5.56 -12.56
C CYS A 142 -2.90 -5.88 -12.44
N MET A 143 -3.75 -5.27 -13.28
CA MET A 143 -5.18 -5.58 -13.30
C MET A 143 -5.44 -7.07 -13.55
N ARG A 144 -4.72 -7.68 -14.51
CA ARG A 144 -4.83 -9.12 -14.80
C ARG A 144 -4.40 -9.97 -13.60
N LEU A 145 -3.26 -9.68 -12.99
CA LEU A 145 -2.72 -10.45 -11.86
C LEU A 145 -3.67 -10.42 -10.65
N TYR A 146 -4.16 -9.23 -10.29
CA TYR A 146 -5.13 -9.11 -9.20
C TYR A 146 -6.47 -9.75 -9.56
N SER A 147 -6.94 -9.66 -10.80
CA SER A 147 -8.17 -10.34 -11.24
C SER A 147 -8.07 -11.86 -11.15
N HIS A 148 -6.92 -12.44 -11.52
CA HIS A 148 -6.66 -13.88 -11.42
C HIS A 148 -6.30 -14.37 -10.01
N ARG A 149 -6.13 -13.46 -9.04
CA ARG A 149 -5.78 -13.77 -7.65
C ARG A 149 -4.49 -14.59 -7.52
N LYS A 150 -3.55 -14.40 -8.45
CA LYS A 150 -2.31 -15.18 -8.53
C LYS A 150 -1.20 -14.38 -9.20
N PHE A 151 -0.03 -14.41 -8.60
CA PHE A 151 1.20 -13.83 -9.10
C PHE A 151 2.39 -14.72 -8.72
N LYS A 152 3.32 -14.85 -9.67
CA LYS A 152 4.56 -15.60 -9.49
C LYS A 152 5.71 -14.72 -9.94
N GLY A 153 6.75 -14.56 -9.10
CA GLY A 153 7.92 -13.76 -9.45
C GLY A 153 8.23 -12.66 -8.43
N ASN A 154 8.88 -11.58 -8.89
CA ASN A 154 9.35 -10.51 -8.03
C ASN A 154 8.20 -9.61 -7.58
N LEU A 155 7.89 -9.57 -6.28
CA LEU A 155 6.87 -8.69 -5.69
C LEU A 155 7.01 -7.23 -6.14
N LEU A 156 8.24 -6.74 -6.30
CA LEU A 156 8.51 -5.35 -6.70
C LEU A 156 8.02 -5.04 -8.11
N GLU A 157 7.68 -6.03 -8.93
CA GLU A 157 7.08 -5.80 -10.24
C GLU A 157 5.64 -5.33 -10.17
N ILE A 158 4.88 -5.66 -9.12
CA ILE A 158 3.46 -5.31 -9.00
C ILE A 158 3.19 -4.11 -8.09
N LEU A 159 4.20 -3.66 -7.33
CA LEU A 159 4.09 -2.48 -6.47
C LEU A 159 4.28 -1.19 -7.27
N ASP A 160 3.52 -0.14 -6.94
CA ASP A 160 3.65 1.17 -7.58
C ASP A 160 4.95 1.89 -7.13
N CYS A 161 5.12 2.03 -5.82
CA CYS A 161 6.34 2.48 -5.17
C CYS A 161 6.60 1.48 -4.03
N PRO A 162 7.81 0.89 -3.91
CA PRO A 162 9.08 1.28 -4.53
C PRO A 162 9.50 0.41 -5.73
N GLN A 163 8.73 0.37 -6.82
CA GLN A 163 8.97 -0.51 -7.98
C GLN A 163 10.41 -0.46 -8.55
N MET A 164 11.04 0.71 -8.53
CA MET A 164 12.41 0.90 -9.06
C MET A 164 13.46 0.06 -8.33
N LEU A 165 13.18 -0.35 -7.09
CA LEU A 165 14.08 -1.23 -6.34
C LEU A 165 14.12 -2.65 -6.90
N ARG A 166 13.27 -3.02 -7.87
CA ARG A 166 13.32 -4.32 -8.55
C ARG A 166 14.65 -4.58 -9.28
N TYR A 167 15.43 -3.54 -9.55
CA TYR A 167 16.76 -3.64 -10.14
C TYR A 167 17.86 -3.91 -9.10
N MET A 168 17.55 -3.74 -7.81
CA MET A 168 18.48 -3.97 -6.69
C MET A 168 18.07 -5.20 -5.88
N PHE A 169 16.77 -5.47 -5.80
CA PHE A 169 16.20 -6.52 -4.98
C PHE A 169 15.23 -7.38 -5.78
N TYR A 170 15.28 -8.67 -5.49
CA TYR A 170 14.28 -9.64 -5.91
C TYR A 170 13.58 -10.19 -4.68
N ILE A 171 12.27 -9.96 -4.56
CA ILE A 171 11.47 -10.50 -3.48
C ILE A 171 10.55 -11.57 -4.06
N GLU A 172 10.85 -12.84 -3.77
CA GLU A 172 10.11 -13.99 -4.29
C GLU A 172 8.70 -14.06 -3.68
N ASN A 173 7.66 -13.79 -4.48
CA ASN A 173 6.27 -13.72 -4.00
C ASN A 173 5.80 -15.03 -3.35
N GLU A 174 6.26 -16.15 -3.87
CA GLU A 174 5.93 -17.50 -3.41
C GLU A 174 6.35 -17.73 -1.96
N LYS A 175 7.49 -17.18 -1.53
CA LYS A 175 7.95 -17.26 -0.13
C LYS A 175 7.13 -16.43 0.84
N LEU A 176 6.23 -15.59 0.34
CA LEU A 176 5.32 -14.78 1.16
C LEU A 176 3.99 -15.51 1.44
N GLU A 177 3.82 -16.73 0.93
CA GLU A 177 2.61 -17.52 1.16
C GLU A 177 2.36 -17.76 2.65
N GLY A 178 1.11 -17.59 3.09
CA GLY A 178 0.72 -17.74 4.50
C GLY A 178 1.05 -16.56 5.42
N CYS A 179 1.81 -15.55 4.96
CA CYS A 179 2.20 -14.41 5.81
C CYS A 179 1.02 -13.60 6.33
N ILE A 180 -0.09 -13.60 5.58
CA ILE A 180 -1.33 -12.92 5.97
C ILE A 180 -1.92 -13.45 7.28
N GLU A 181 -1.70 -14.73 7.63
CA GLU A 181 -2.17 -15.30 8.91
C GLU A 181 -1.45 -14.67 10.11
N HIS A 182 -0.14 -14.45 9.98
CA HIS A 182 0.61 -13.72 10.99
C HIS A 182 0.20 -12.24 11.01
N TRP A 183 0.09 -11.60 9.85
CA TRP A 183 -0.25 -10.17 9.80
C TRP A 183 -1.64 -9.85 10.33
N LYS A 184 -2.62 -10.76 10.19
CA LYS A 184 -3.98 -10.64 10.74
C LYS A 184 -3.98 -10.45 12.26
N SER A 185 -3.09 -11.13 12.98
CA SER A 185 -3.00 -11.11 14.46
C SER A 185 -1.84 -10.28 15.00
N CYS A 186 -0.92 -9.83 14.14
CA CYS A 186 0.24 -9.07 14.55
C CYS A 186 -0.14 -7.71 15.19
N LYS A 187 0.36 -7.46 16.40
CA LYS A 187 0.16 -6.21 17.17
C LYS A 187 0.85 -4.98 16.56
N LYS A 188 1.70 -5.19 15.55
CA LYS A 188 2.48 -4.14 14.85
C LYS A 188 3.46 -3.38 15.76
N ILE A 189 3.84 -3.98 16.89
CA ILE A 189 4.99 -3.57 17.70
C ILE A 189 6.22 -4.25 17.09
N CYS A 190 6.74 -3.66 16.03
CA CYS A 190 7.75 -4.29 15.18
C CYS A 190 9.07 -4.56 15.89
N ASP A 191 9.38 -3.83 16.97
CA ASP A 191 10.62 -3.98 17.73
C ASP A 191 10.64 -5.26 18.60
N GLU A 192 9.47 -5.91 18.78
CA GLU A 192 9.35 -7.11 19.62
C GLU A 192 9.19 -8.42 18.81
N CYS A 193 8.55 -8.39 17.63
CA CYS A 193 8.17 -9.64 16.95
C CYS A 193 9.24 -10.23 16.03
N GLY A 194 10.04 -9.40 15.33
CA GLY A 194 11.07 -9.84 14.37
C GLY A 194 10.57 -10.62 13.14
N TYR A 195 9.26 -10.82 12.98
CA TYR A 195 8.69 -11.67 11.91
C TYR A 195 9.04 -11.17 10.51
N CYS A 196 8.82 -9.88 10.23
CA CYS A 196 9.11 -9.31 8.91
C CYS A 196 10.60 -9.34 8.59
N ASP A 197 11.46 -9.23 9.60
CA ASP A 197 12.91 -9.29 9.46
C ASP A 197 13.36 -10.70 9.07
N ALA A 198 12.81 -11.74 9.72
CA ALA A 198 13.04 -13.14 9.34
C ALA A 198 12.53 -13.43 7.92
N LEU A 199 11.29 -13.02 7.62
CA LEU A 199 10.69 -13.19 6.30
C LEU A 199 11.49 -12.51 5.19
N THR A 200 12.04 -11.32 5.46
CA THR A 200 12.88 -10.61 4.49
C THR A 200 14.15 -11.41 4.18
N LYS A 201 14.80 -12.00 5.20
CA LYS A 201 16.00 -12.83 4.99
C LYS A 201 15.75 -14.06 4.11
N GLU A 202 14.54 -14.62 4.17
CA GLU A 202 14.16 -15.79 3.37
C GLU A 202 13.75 -15.42 1.95
N ALA A 203 12.97 -14.34 1.80
CA ALA A 203 12.33 -13.97 0.54
C ALA A 203 13.13 -13.01 -0.35
N LEU A 204 14.08 -12.25 0.22
CA LEU A 204 14.81 -11.21 -0.50
C LEU A 204 16.19 -11.69 -0.96
N THR A 205 16.49 -11.48 -2.23
CA THR A 205 17.81 -11.63 -2.84
C THR A 205 18.30 -10.27 -3.35
N TYR A 206 19.57 -9.98 -3.13
CA TYR A 206 20.24 -8.82 -3.72
C TYR A 206 20.65 -9.16 -5.16
N LEU A 207 20.35 -8.27 -6.09
CA LEU A 207 20.74 -8.39 -7.49
C LEU A 207 22.07 -7.67 -7.70
N GLU A 208 23.03 -8.35 -8.32
CA GLU A 208 24.33 -7.79 -8.73
C GLU A 208 24.23 -6.98 -10.03
#